data_AF-A0A832DD55-F1
#
_entry.id   AF-A0A832DD55-F1
#
_cell.length_a   1.000
_cell.length_b   1.000
_cell.length_c   1.000
_cell.angle_alpha   90.00
_cell.angle_beta   90.00
_cell.angle_gamma   90.00
#
_symmetry.space_group_name_H-M   'P 1'
#
loop_
_entity.id
_entity.type
_entity.pdbx_description
1 polymer ?
#
loop_
_entity_poly.entity_id
_entity_poly.type
_entity_poly.pdbx_seq_one_letter_code
_entity_poly.pdbx_strand_id
1 'polypeptide(L)'
;AFQLIKKKSSDKKIKLLLVGDGTLKTSLQRKANDLKINDDVLFYGSVPHNKVPEIYNIHIADANGVILATTLDISKEQLATYKIQDRDYFQEAIRTKKTVTSNSITGKVTGEELIISASPVIKNNEVVGVSVASFQVEKLKNKIKESFSKSNPAGENQIILLDSTGQIIFISDRKLLTESEKSLLKNSEIYHKSKDGEVYFIENVYFPIINKSVIGVSSSINSSGWIVISVSPIEEIFRPLIKIQSVIWLILGTALLFSITISSYLIRKIKIIY
;
A
#
# COMPACT_ATOMS: atom_id res chain seq x y z
N ALA A 1 -20.79 20.26 -19.61
CA ALA A 1 -20.05 19.01 -19.90
C ALA A 1 -20.98 17.79 -19.93
N PHE A 2 -21.61 17.40 -18.81
CA PHE A 2 -22.44 16.18 -18.76
C PHE A 2 -23.56 16.10 -19.81
N GLN A 3 -24.31 17.20 -20.05
CA GLN A 3 -25.33 17.23 -21.11
C GLN A 3 -24.77 16.87 -22.51
N LEU A 4 -23.55 17.33 -22.82
CA LEU A 4 -22.87 16.98 -24.07
C LEU A 4 -22.49 15.49 -24.10
N ILE A 5 -22.07 14.92 -22.96
CA ILE A 5 -21.78 13.49 -22.83
C ILE A 5 -23.05 12.66 -23.05
N LYS A 6 -24.19 13.07 -22.45
CA LYS A 6 -25.50 12.42 -22.65
C LYS A 6 -25.94 12.48 -24.11
N LYS A 7 -25.84 13.65 -24.75
CA LYS A 7 -26.17 13.81 -26.18
C LYS A 7 -25.27 12.95 -27.08
N LYS A 8 -23.99 12.81 -26.72
CA LYS A 8 -23.02 11.99 -27.46
C LYS A 8 -23.12 10.50 -27.16
N SER A 9 -23.85 10.08 -26.12
CA SER A 9 -23.92 8.69 -25.65
C SER A 9 -25.39 8.31 -25.38
N SER A 10 -26.29 8.69 -26.29
CA SER A 10 -27.73 8.53 -26.15
C SER A 10 -28.19 7.07 -26.05
N ASP A 11 -27.35 6.14 -26.50
CA ASP A 11 -27.50 4.69 -26.42
C ASP A 11 -27.23 4.13 -25.01
N LYS A 12 -26.58 4.91 -24.13
CA LYS A 12 -26.17 4.46 -22.80
C LYS A 12 -26.98 5.16 -21.70
N LYS A 13 -27.44 4.39 -20.71
CA LYS A 13 -28.04 4.93 -19.48
C LYS A 13 -26.93 5.44 -18.55
N ILE A 14 -26.54 6.70 -18.73
CA ILE A 14 -25.50 7.36 -17.93
C ILE A 14 -26.16 8.30 -16.93
N LYS A 15 -25.82 8.17 -15.65
CA LYS A 15 -26.21 9.12 -14.60
C LYS A 15 -25.01 9.90 -14.09
N LEU A 16 -25.18 11.18 -13.82
CA LEU A 16 -24.22 12.02 -13.12
C LEU A 16 -24.52 11.96 -11.62
N LEU A 17 -23.62 11.40 -10.83
CA LEU A 17 -23.71 11.44 -9.38
C LEU A 17 -23.02 12.72 -8.87
N LEU A 18 -23.78 13.57 -8.19
CA LEU A 18 -23.28 14.74 -7.48
C LEU A 18 -23.34 14.46 -5.98
N VAL A 19 -22.16 14.41 -5.35
CA VAL A 19 -21.99 14.13 -3.92
C VAL A 19 -21.68 15.44 -3.20
N GLY A 20 -22.31 15.64 -2.04
CA GLY A 20 -22.13 16.80 -1.17
C GLY A 20 -23.40 17.62 -0.94
N ASP A 21 -23.52 18.21 0.25
CA ASP A 21 -24.55 19.20 0.62
C ASP A 21 -23.98 20.62 0.65
N GLY A 22 -22.98 20.90 -0.18
CA GLY A 22 -22.32 22.20 -0.23
C GLY A 22 -23.22 23.34 -0.74
N THR A 23 -22.71 24.57 -0.64
CA THR A 23 -23.44 25.80 -1.03
C THR A 23 -23.91 25.83 -2.48
N LEU A 24 -23.31 25.01 -3.35
CA LEU A 24 -23.66 24.90 -4.77
C LEU A 24 -24.81 23.92 -5.06
N LYS A 25 -25.32 23.17 -4.07
CA LYS A 25 -26.36 22.14 -4.31
C LYS A 25 -27.57 22.72 -5.04
N THR A 26 -28.15 23.79 -4.52
CA THR A 26 -29.36 24.42 -5.07
C THR A 26 -29.11 24.99 -6.47
N SER A 27 -27.94 25.59 -6.72
CA SER A 27 -27.62 26.15 -8.04
C SER A 27 -27.38 25.05 -9.09
N LEU A 28 -26.77 23.92 -8.69
CA LEU A 28 -26.58 22.76 -9.56
C LEU A 28 -27.90 22.03 -9.85
N GLN A 29 -28.79 21.90 -8.87
CA GLN A 29 -30.14 21.36 -9.08
C GLN A 29 -30.93 22.22 -10.07
N ARG A 30 -30.90 23.55 -9.90
CA ARG A 30 -31.53 24.48 -10.84
C ARG A 30 -30.96 24.32 -12.25
N LYS A 31 -29.63 24.28 -12.36
CA LYS A 31 -28.95 24.10 -13.65
C LYS A 31 -29.28 22.75 -14.31
N ALA A 32 -29.47 21.69 -13.53
CA ALA A 32 -29.89 20.40 -14.06
C ALA A 32 -31.33 20.45 -14.63
N ASN A 33 -32.24 21.17 -13.95
CA ASN A 33 -33.60 21.43 -14.44
C ASN A 33 -33.57 22.28 -15.71
N ASP A 34 -32.83 23.38 -15.72
CA ASP A 34 -32.71 24.29 -16.87
C ASP A 34 -32.18 23.55 -18.12
N LEU A 35 -31.24 22.62 -17.91
CA LEU A 35 -30.67 21.79 -18.96
C LEU A 35 -31.51 20.55 -19.31
N LYS A 36 -32.64 20.32 -18.62
CA LYS A 36 -33.54 19.16 -18.79
C LYS A 36 -32.81 17.82 -18.66
N ILE A 37 -31.93 17.71 -17.67
CA ILE A 37 -31.14 16.50 -17.36
C ILE A 37 -31.35 16.02 -15.92
N ASN A 38 -32.33 16.56 -15.20
CA ASN A 38 -32.56 16.29 -13.78
C ASN A 38 -32.78 14.79 -13.47
N ASP A 39 -33.44 14.04 -14.34
CA ASP A 39 -33.70 12.60 -14.14
C ASP A 39 -32.43 11.74 -14.24
N ASP A 40 -31.38 12.30 -14.83
CA ASP A 40 -30.07 11.65 -14.98
C ASP A 40 -29.03 12.21 -14.01
N VAL A 41 -29.39 13.16 -13.15
CA VAL A 41 -28.48 13.72 -12.15
C VAL A 41 -28.96 13.28 -10.76
N LEU A 42 -28.15 12.46 -10.10
CA LEU A 42 -28.41 11.98 -8.75
C LEU A 42 -27.69 12.88 -7.75
N PHE A 43 -28.44 13.58 -6.90
CA PHE A 43 -27.90 14.36 -5.78
C PHE A 43 -27.88 13.48 -4.53
N TYR A 44 -26.69 12.98 -4.17
CA TYR A 44 -26.55 11.98 -3.11
C TYR A 44 -26.40 12.58 -1.70
N GLY A 45 -26.26 13.91 -1.60
CA GLY A 45 -26.03 14.60 -0.35
C GLY A 45 -24.64 14.37 0.23
N SER A 46 -24.42 14.83 1.46
CA SER A 46 -23.16 14.68 2.17
C SER A 46 -22.84 13.21 2.43
N VAL A 47 -21.64 12.80 2.02
CA VAL A 47 -21.10 11.48 2.34
C VAL A 47 -20.14 11.65 3.52
N PRO A 48 -20.33 10.90 4.62
CA PRO A 48 -19.38 10.90 5.72
C PRO A 48 -17.95 10.67 5.20
N HIS A 49 -16.99 11.44 5.69
CA HIS A 49 -15.60 11.39 5.20
C HIS A 49 -15.04 9.96 5.19
N ASN A 50 -15.35 9.16 6.21
CA ASN A 50 -14.95 7.76 6.34
C ASN A 50 -15.61 6.79 5.34
N LYS A 51 -16.64 7.22 4.61
CA LYS A 51 -17.30 6.45 3.54
C LYS A 51 -16.85 6.87 2.14
N VAL A 52 -16.09 7.95 2.01
CA VAL A 52 -15.49 8.33 0.72
C VAL A 52 -14.25 7.45 0.51
N PRO A 53 -14.12 6.74 -0.63
CA PRO A 53 -12.87 6.07 -0.95
C PRO A 53 -11.73 7.08 -0.85
N GLU A 54 -10.63 6.73 -0.17
CA GLU A 54 -9.46 7.61 0.00
C GLU A 54 -8.68 7.74 -1.32
N ILE A 55 -9.35 8.32 -2.30
CA ILE A 55 -8.78 8.70 -3.57
C ILE A 55 -8.22 10.10 -3.36
N TYR A 56 -6.91 10.24 -3.55
CA TYR A 56 -6.22 11.51 -3.41
C TYR A 56 -6.66 12.49 -4.51
N ASN A 57 -6.74 12.00 -5.74
CA ASN A 57 -7.21 12.77 -6.88
C ASN A 57 -7.95 11.89 -7.88
N ILE A 58 -9.02 12.43 -8.47
CA ILE A 58 -9.61 11.90 -9.69
C ILE A 58 -9.45 12.94 -10.78
N HIS A 59 -9.03 12.52 -11.96
CA HIS A 59 -9.07 13.35 -13.15
C HIS A 59 -9.51 12.56 -14.38
N ILE A 60 -9.93 13.28 -15.41
CA ILE A 60 -10.26 12.74 -16.72
C ILE A 60 -9.35 13.42 -17.72
N ALA A 61 -8.65 12.62 -18.53
CA ALA A 61 -7.88 13.09 -19.67
C ALA A 61 -8.52 12.66 -20.99
N ASP A 62 -8.27 13.41 -22.05
CA ASP A 62 -8.63 13.00 -23.41
C ASP A 62 -7.66 11.92 -23.95
N ALA A 63 -7.92 11.42 -25.16
CA ALA A 63 -7.08 10.40 -25.81
C ALA A 63 -5.64 10.89 -26.11
N ASN A 64 -5.39 12.19 -26.06
CA ASN A 64 -4.05 12.79 -26.23
C ASN A 64 -3.35 13.06 -24.89
N GLY A 65 -3.97 12.66 -23.76
CA GLY A 65 -3.41 12.83 -22.42
C GLY A 65 -3.50 14.26 -21.88
N VAL A 66 -4.37 15.10 -22.43
CA VAL A 66 -4.69 16.43 -21.89
C VAL A 66 -5.74 16.29 -20.80
N ILE A 67 -5.49 16.83 -19.61
CA ILE A 67 -6.41 16.73 -18.49
C ILE A 67 -7.59 17.72 -18.67
N LEU A 68 -8.81 17.20 -18.73
CA LEU A 68 -10.05 17.96 -18.98
C LEU A 68 -10.74 18.41 -17.68
N ALA A 69 -10.61 17.60 -16.63
CA ALA A 69 -11.22 17.85 -15.33
C ALA A 69 -10.42 17.12 -14.24
N THR A 70 -10.30 17.74 -13.07
CA THR A 70 -9.56 17.19 -11.92
C THR A 70 -10.22 17.60 -10.61
N THR A 71 -10.03 16.80 -9.56
CA THR A 71 -10.39 17.17 -8.19
C THR A 71 -9.26 17.89 -7.44
N LEU A 72 -8.07 18.04 -8.04
CA LEU A 72 -6.99 18.85 -7.45
C LEU A 72 -7.36 20.33 -7.53
N ASP A 73 -7.02 21.07 -6.48
CA ASP A 73 -7.14 22.52 -6.44
C ASP A 73 -5.96 23.17 -7.17
N ILE A 74 -6.05 23.21 -8.50
CA ILE A 74 -5.04 23.82 -9.39
C ILE A 74 -5.71 24.73 -10.42
N SER A 75 -5.00 25.78 -10.83
CA SER A 75 -5.53 26.73 -11.80
C SER A 75 -5.71 26.07 -13.17
N LYS A 76 -6.60 26.62 -14.02
CA LYS A 76 -6.80 26.10 -15.38
C LYS A 76 -5.54 26.25 -16.24
N GLU A 77 -4.81 27.33 -16.03
CA GLU A 77 -3.55 27.63 -16.72
C GLU A 77 -2.49 26.59 -16.35
N GLN A 78 -2.39 26.23 -15.06
CA GLN A 78 -1.52 25.14 -14.61
C GLN A 78 -1.98 23.79 -15.15
N LEU A 79 -3.28 23.51 -15.15
CA LEU A 79 -3.82 22.24 -15.67
C LEU A 79 -3.46 22.03 -17.15
N ALA A 80 -3.48 23.10 -17.94
CA ALA A 80 -3.17 23.06 -19.38
C ALA A 80 -1.69 22.73 -19.68
N THR A 81 -0.77 22.94 -18.73
CA THR A 81 0.65 22.59 -18.92
C THR A 81 0.96 21.13 -18.61
N TYR A 82 0.11 20.45 -17.83
CA TYR A 82 0.30 19.06 -17.47
C TYR A 82 -0.33 18.10 -18.49
N LYS A 83 0.53 17.27 -19.10
CA LYS A 83 0.12 16.14 -19.94
C LYS A 83 0.55 14.82 -19.32
N ILE A 84 -0.26 13.79 -19.55
CA ILE A 84 -0.01 12.43 -19.07
C ILE A 84 0.24 11.42 -20.21
N GLN A 85 0.33 11.88 -21.45
CA GLN A 85 0.50 11.03 -22.64
C GLN A 85 1.77 10.15 -22.59
N ASP A 86 2.82 10.66 -21.98
CA ASP A 86 4.11 10.02 -21.78
C ASP A 86 4.12 9.03 -20.61
N ARG A 87 3.03 8.91 -19.85
CA ARG A 87 2.97 8.03 -18.69
C ARG A 87 2.61 6.60 -19.11
N ASP A 88 3.38 5.63 -18.61
CA ASP A 88 3.20 4.21 -18.92
C ASP A 88 1.76 3.74 -18.67
N TYR A 89 1.17 4.11 -17.53
CA TYR A 89 -0.21 3.73 -17.20
C TYR A 89 -1.23 4.25 -18.23
N PHE A 90 -0.97 5.42 -18.82
CA PHE A 90 -1.86 6.04 -19.80
C PHE A 90 -1.73 5.29 -21.13
N GLN A 91 -0.48 5.09 -21.59
CA GLN A 91 -0.20 4.35 -22.82
C GLN A 91 -0.72 2.92 -22.74
N GLU A 92 -0.56 2.26 -21.59
CA GLU A 92 -1.05 0.90 -21.37
C GLU A 92 -2.58 0.84 -21.34
N ALA A 93 -3.26 1.78 -20.67
CA ALA A 93 -4.72 1.83 -20.67
C ALA A 93 -5.29 2.05 -22.08
N ILE A 94 -4.66 2.91 -22.89
CA ILE A 94 -5.01 3.14 -24.29
C ILE A 94 -4.79 1.86 -25.11
N ARG A 95 -3.61 1.23 -24.99
CA ARG A 95 -3.22 0.04 -25.76
C ARG A 95 -4.06 -1.19 -25.42
N THR A 96 -4.28 -1.45 -24.14
CA THR A 96 -4.95 -2.67 -23.66
C THR A 96 -6.47 -2.54 -23.64
N LYS A 97 -7.01 -1.32 -23.66
CA LYS A 97 -8.43 -1.01 -23.45
C LYS A 97 -9.00 -1.59 -22.15
N LYS A 98 -8.12 -1.84 -21.17
CA LYS A 98 -8.46 -2.37 -19.84
C LYS A 98 -7.99 -1.39 -18.76
N THR A 99 -8.57 -1.51 -17.57
CA THR A 99 -8.07 -0.80 -16.40
C THR A 99 -6.66 -1.26 -16.07
N VAL A 100 -5.76 -0.31 -15.87
CA VAL A 100 -4.36 -0.53 -15.52
C VAL A 100 -4.10 0.06 -14.15
N THR A 101 -3.36 -0.67 -13.32
CA THR A 101 -2.82 -0.13 -12.06
C THR A 101 -1.33 0.03 -12.22
N SER A 102 -0.81 1.24 -12.00
CA SER A 102 0.61 1.52 -12.12
C SER A 102 1.39 0.95 -10.93
N ASN A 103 2.70 0.78 -11.12
CA ASN A 103 3.63 0.78 -9.99
C ASN A 103 3.65 2.17 -9.31
N SER A 104 4.43 2.29 -8.24
CA SER A 104 4.62 3.57 -7.56
C SER A 104 5.30 4.58 -8.48
N ILE A 105 4.74 5.80 -8.60
CA ILE A 105 5.30 6.87 -9.41
C ILE A 105 5.25 8.22 -8.69
N THR A 106 6.14 9.13 -9.07
CA THR A 106 6.07 10.52 -8.63
C THR A 106 5.01 11.30 -9.43
N GLY A 107 4.06 11.90 -8.73
CA GLY A 107 3.02 12.76 -9.27
C GLY A 107 3.60 14.00 -9.94
N LYS A 108 3.19 14.28 -11.18
CA LYS A 108 3.68 15.44 -11.97
C LYS A 108 3.31 16.78 -11.36
N VAL A 109 2.12 16.84 -10.73
CA VAL A 109 1.56 18.06 -10.16
C VAL A 109 1.96 18.22 -8.70
N THR A 110 1.92 17.13 -7.93
CA THR A 110 2.02 17.18 -6.47
C THR A 110 3.40 16.82 -5.94
N GLY A 111 4.25 16.18 -6.75
CA GLY A 111 5.56 15.65 -6.32
C GLY A 111 5.47 14.46 -5.37
N GLU A 112 4.27 14.04 -4.99
CA GLU A 112 4.05 12.94 -4.06
C GLU A 112 4.21 11.58 -4.74
N GLU A 113 4.47 10.56 -3.95
CA GLU A 113 4.51 9.17 -4.40
C GLU A 113 3.10 8.57 -4.45
N LEU A 114 2.68 8.17 -5.65
CA LEU A 114 1.32 7.80 -5.99
C LEU A 114 1.25 6.44 -6.68
N ILE A 115 0.18 5.71 -6.39
CA ILE A 115 -0.31 4.59 -7.21
C ILE A 115 -1.46 5.10 -8.06
N ILE A 116 -1.46 4.78 -9.35
CA ILE A 116 -2.47 5.25 -10.30
C ILE A 116 -3.31 4.09 -10.78
N SER A 117 -4.64 4.24 -10.74
CA SER A 117 -5.58 3.37 -11.44
C SER A 117 -6.15 4.14 -12.64
N ALA A 118 -5.88 3.67 -13.84
CA ALA A 118 -6.26 4.31 -15.09
C ALA A 118 -7.24 3.42 -15.86
N SER A 119 -8.45 3.91 -16.07
CA SER A 119 -9.51 3.20 -16.78
C SER A 119 -9.86 3.91 -18.09
N PRO A 120 -9.73 3.24 -19.26
CA PRO A 120 -10.03 3.86 -20.54
C PRO A 120 -11.53 4.09 -20.70
N VAL A 121 -11.89 5.25 -21.23
CA VAL A 121 -13.26 5.61 -21.59
C VAL A 121 -13.47 5.21 -23.05
N ILE A 122 -14.32 4.20 -23.27
CA ILE A 122 -14.49 3.59 -24.60
C ILE A 122 -15.83 4.01 -25.24
N LYS A 123 -15.75 4.50 -26.48
CA LYS A 123 -16.91 4.78 -27.34
C LYS A 123 -16.66 4.19 -28.72
N ASN A 124 -17.63 3.46 -29.27
CA ASN A 124 -17.52 2.82 -30.59
C ASN A 124 -16.24 1.96 -30.74
N ASN A 125 -15.86 1.24 -29.68
CA ASN A 125 -14.64 0.44 -29.61
C ASN A 125 -13.31 1.24 -29.67
N GLU A 126 -13.37 2.57 -29.57
CA GLU A 126 -12.20 3.45 -29.52
C GLU A 126 -12.06 4.09 -28.14
N VAL A 127 -10.82 4.31 -27.70
CA VAL A 127 -10.55 5.00 -26.44
C VAL A 127 -10.62 6.51 -26.69
N VAL A 128 -11.63 7.17 -26.12
CA VAL A 128 -11.85 8.62 -26.28
C VAL A 128 -11.29 9.45 -25.13
N GLY A 129 -10.76 8.78 -24.11
CA GLY A 129 -10.13 9.39 -22.94
C GLY A 129 -9.80 8.35 -21.88
N VAL A 130 -9.26 8.81 -20.76
CA VAL A 130 -8.89 7.96 -19.63
C VAL A 130 -9.35 8.61 -18.34
N SER A 131 -10.08 7.86 -17.51
CA SER A 131 -10.39 8.24 -16.14
C SER A 131 -9.29 7.73 -15.23
N VAL A 132 -8.73 8.62 -14.42
CA VAL A 132 -7.56 8.33 -13.59
C VAL A 132 -7.88 8.61 -12.13
N ALA A 133 -7.63 7.63 -11.27
CA ALA A 133 -7.69 7.76 -9.82
C ALA A 133 -6.29 7.59 -9.25
N SER A 134 -5.88 8.52 -8.38
CA SER A 134 -4.58 8.52 -7.72
C SER A 134 -4.73 8.18 -6.25
N PHE A 135 -3.84 7.34 -5.73
CA PHE A 135 -3.78 6.93 -4.34
C PHE A 135 -2.40 7.27 -3.76
N GLN A 136 -2.36 7.91 -2.60
CA GLN A 136 -1.10 8.21 -1.93
C GLN A 136 -0.50 6.95 -1.32
N VAL A 137 0.76 6.65 -1.63
CA VAL A 137 1.47 5.49 -1.06
C VAL A 137 1.55 5.62 0.47
N GLU A 138 1.81 6.82 0.99
CA GLU A 138 1.86 7.05 2.44
C GLU A 138 0.52 6.78 3.14
N LYS A 139 -0.63 7.10 2.51
CA LYS A 139 -1.94 6.76 3.08
C LYS A 139 -2.19 5.25 3.08
N LEU A 140 -1.85 4.57 1.98
CA LEU A 140 -1.94 3.12 1.89
C LEU A 140 -1.10 2.45 2.99
N LYS A 141 0.15 2.89 3.14
CA LYS A 141 1.06 2.47 4.20
C LYS A 141 0.45 2.66 5.59
N ASN A 142 -0.12 3.82 5.88
CA ASN A 142 -0.75 4.08 7.19
C ASN A 142 -1.96 3.17 7.45
N LYS A 143 -2.79 2.91 6.43
CA LYS A 143 -3.92 1.95 6.54
C LYS A 143 -3.47 0.53 6.79
N ILE A 144 -2.42 0.11 6.10
CA ILE A 144 -1.82 -1.20 6.30
C ILE A 144 -1.28 -1.26 7.72
N LYS A 145 -0.47 -0.28 8.16
CA LYS A 145 0.01 -0.20 9.55
C LYS A 145 -1.15 -0.29 10.54
N GLU A 146 -2.20 0.51 10.42
CA GLU A 146 -3.34 0.45 11.34
C GLU A 146 -4.00 -0.94 11.38
N SER A 147 -4.14 -1.58 10.23
CA SER A 147 -4.74 -2.92 10.12
C SER A 147 -3.89 -4.00 10.80
N PHE A 148 -2.56 -3.90 10.69
CA PHE A 148 -1.62 -4.87 11.25
C PHE A 148 -1.19 -4.55 12.70
N SER A 149 -1.22 -3.29 13.13
CA SER A 149 -0.91 -2.89 14.51
C SER A 149 -1.93 -3.43 15.52
N LYS A 150 -3.18 -3.64 15.09
CA LYS A 150 -4.23 -4.23 15.95
C LYS A 150 -3.97 -5.70 16.28
N SER A 151 -3.23 -6.41 15.43
CA SER A 151 -2.89 -7.83 15.62
C SER A 151 -1.47 -8.07 16.14
N ASN A 152 -0.64 -7.03 16.27
CA ASN A 152 0.75 -7.18 16.68
C ASN A 152 1.22 -6.09 17.69
N PRO A 153 0.83 -6.19 18.97
CA PRO A 153 1.17 -5.19 19.99
C PRO A 153 2.66 -5.11 20.33
N ALA A 154 3.47 -6.09 19.91
CA ALA A 154 4.90 -6.16 20.25
C ALA A 154 5.84 -5.54 19.19
N GLY A 155 5.33 -5.15 18.01
CA GLY A 155 6.15 -4.56 16.94
C GLY A 155 7.10 -5.54 16.23
N GLU A 156 6.95 -6.84 16.47
CA GLU A 156 7.91 -7.88 16.04
C GLU A 156 7.70 -8.36 14.59
N ASN A 157 6.67 -7.87 13.89
CA ASN A 157 6.30 -8.29 12.53
C ASN A 157 6.32 -7.07 11.61
N GLN A 158 7.15 -7.15 10.59
CA GLN A 158 7.29 -6.15 9.55
C GLN A 158 6.52 -6.57 8.31
N ILE A 159 5.70 -5.65 7.82
CA ILE A 159 5.00 -5.78 6.54
C ILE A 159 5.75 -4.98 5.48
N ILE A 160 6.07 -5.65 4.40
CA ILE A 160 6.77 -5.09 3.24
C ILE A 160 5.90 -5.32 2.03
N LEU A 161 5.72 -4.28 1.22
CA LEU A 161 5.01 -4.39 -0.05
C LEU A 161 6.01 -4.19 -1.19
N LEU A 162 6.04 -5.13 -2.12
CA LEU A 162 6.78 -5.02 -3.36
C LEU A 162 5.83 -4.76 -4.52
N ASP A 163 6.29 -3.99 -5.50
CA ASP A 163 5.63 -3.89 -6.78
C ASP A 163 5.86 -5.15 -7.65
N SER A 164 5.25 -5.16 -8.84
CA SER A 164 5.36 -6.28 -9.79
C SER A 164 6.77 -6.55 -10.32
N THR A 165 7.71 -5.62 -10.10
CA THR A 165 9.11 -5.72 -10.53
C THR A 165 10.05 -6.08 -9.38
N GLY A 166 9.53 -6.29 -8.17
CA GLY A 166 10.29 -6.57 -6.97
C GLY A 166 10.87 -5.33 -6.29
N GLN A 167 10.46 -4.13 -6.69
CA GLN A 167 10.85 -2.89 -6.03
C GLN A 167 10.02 -2.68 -4.75
N ILE A 168 10.68 -2.27 -3.68
CA ILE A 168 10.00 -2.02 -2.39
C ILE A 168 9.18 -0.73 -2.49
N ILE A 169 7.87 -0.83 -2.26
CA ILE A 169 6.94 0.29 -2.16
C ILE A 169 7.00 0.90 -0.75
N PHE A 170 6.87 0.06 0.29
CA PHE A 170 7.03 0.53 1.67
C PHE A 170 7.38 -0.60 2.64
N ILE A 171 7.80 -0.20 3.85
CA ILE A 171 8.02 -1.06 5.02
C ILE A 171 7.26 -0.45 6.22
N SER A 172 6.58 -1.29 7.01
CA SER A 172 5.63 -0.86 8.05
C SER A 172 6.24 -0.08 9.21
N ASP A 173 7.54 -0.10 9.44
CA ASP A 173 8.22 0.61 10.53
C ASP A 173 9.19 1.71 10.04
N ARG A 174 9.41 1.83 8.72
CA ARG A 174 10.32 2.82 8.14
C ARG A 174 9.59 3.97 7.46
N LYS A 175 10.10 5.19 7.62
CA LYS A 175 9.56 6.38 6.95
C LYS A 175 10.02 6.49 5.51
N LEU A 176 11.32 6.37 5.24
CA LEU A 176 11.90 6.57 3.91
C LEU A 176 12.87 5.43 3.56
N LEU A 177 12.86 5.05 2.29
CA LEU A 177 13.79 4.12 1.67
C LEU A 177 14.64 4.89 0.66
N THR A 178 15.93 4.60 0.65
CA THR A 178 16.84 5.06 -0.41
C THR A 178 16.57 4.29 -1.71
N GLU A 179 16.97 4.85 -2.85
CA GLU A 179 16.78 4.20 -4.15
C GLU A 179 17.54 2.86 -4.25
N SER A 180 18.69 2.73 -3.59
CA SER A 180 19.40 1.45 -3.49
C SER A 180 18.59 0.43 -2.71
N GLU A 181 18.04 0.83 -1.55
CA GLU A 181 17.21 -0.04 -0.71
C GLU A 181 15.96 -0.55 -1.43
N LYS A 182 15.31 0.31 -2.22
CA LYS A 182 14.12 -0.07 -3.00
C LYS A 182 14.38 -1.25 -3.93
N SER A 183 15.61 -1.42 -4.40
CA SER A 183 15.98 -2.48 -5.35
C SER A 183 16.48 -3.78 -4.72
N LEU A 184 16.71 -3.81 -3.40
CA LEU A 184 17.39 -4.93 -2.72
C LEU A 184 16.71 -6.29 -2.87
N LEU A 185 15.39 -6.30 -3.07
CA LEU A 185 14.61 -7.54 -3.13
C LEU A 185 14.31 -8.01 -4.56
N LYS A 186 14.69 -7.23 -5.59
CA LYS A 186 14.35 -7.49 -7.01
C LYS A 186 14.82 -8.85 -7.53
N ASN A 187 15.94 -9.36 -7.01
CA ASN A 187 16.51 -10.66 -7.38
C ASN A 187 16.57 -11.62 -6.18
N SER A 188 15.80 -11.35 -5.13
CA SER A 188 15.76 -12.22 -3.96
C SER A 188 15.00 -13.51 -4.25
N GLU A 189 15.37 -14.59 -3.58
CA GLU A 189 14.62 -15.85 -3.61
C GLU A 189 13.16 -15.63 -3.22
N ILE A 190 12.90 -14.76 -2.24
CA ILE A 190 11.56 -14.41 -1.76
C ILE A 190 10.73 -13.81 -2.90
N TYR A 191 11.29 -12.88 -3.67
CA TYR A 191 10.60 -12.32 -4.83
C TYR A 191 10.29 -13.40 -5.87
N HIS A 192 11.28 -14.20 -6.26
CA HIS A 192 11.13 -15.23 -7.29
C HIS A 192 10.13 -16.33 -6.91
N LYS A 193 10.07 -16.72 -5.64
CA LYS A 193 9.10 -17.72 -5.16
C LYS A 193 7.69 -17.15 -4.97
N SER A 194 7.57 -15.86 -4.65
CA SER A 194 6.25 -15.25 -4.39
C SER A 194 5.53 -14.75 -5.64
N LYS A 195 6.28 -14.40 -6.70
CA LYS A 195 5.69 -13.83 -7.93
C LYS A 195 4.80 -14.81 -8.69
N ASP A 196 4.97 -16.12 -8.48
CA ASP A 196 4.31 -17.16 -9.26
C ASP A 196 2.89 -17.50 -8.73
N GLY A 197 2.37 -16.73 -7.76
CA GLY A 197 1.02 -16.90 -7.22
C GLY A 197 0.93 -17.71 -5.92
N GLU A 198 2.01 -18.42 -5.57
CA GLU A 198 2.03 -19.29 -4.41
C GLU A 198 2.39 -18.56 -3.12
N VAL A 199 1.84 -19.05 -2.01
CA VAL A 199 2.26 -18.62 -0.67
C VAL A 199 3.63 -19.22 -0.40
N TYR A 200 4.63 -18.37 -0.20
CA TYR A 200 5.97 -18.79 0.16
C TYR A 200 6.19 -18.64 1.67
N PHE A 201 6.50 -19.75 2.34
CA PHE A 201 6.93 -19.74 3.74
C PHE A 201 8.43 -19.45 3.80
N ILE A 202 8.78 -18.37 4.49
CA ILE A 202 10.15 -17.91 4.65
C ILE A 202 10.69 -18.54 5.92
N GLU A 203 11.65 -19.45 5.81
CA GLU A 203 12.26 -20.17 6.93
C GLU A 203 13.74 -19.82 7.06
N ASN A 204 14.10 -19.03 8.08
CA ASN A 204 15.48 -18.67 8.39
C ASN A 204 16.28 -18.11 7.20
N VAL A 205 15.71 -17.08 6.56
CA VAL A 205 16.35 -16.39 5.45
C VAL A 205 16.96 -15.09 5.95
N TYR A 206 18.21 -14.83 5.60
CA TYR A 206 18.82 -13.52 5.84
C TYR A 206 18.13 -12.47 4.97
N PHE A 207 17.60 -11.43 5.61
CA PHE A 207 16.78 -10.43 4.94
C PHE A 207 17.54 -9.08 4.87
N PRO A 208 18.07 -8.69 3.69
CA PRO A 208 19.06 -7.61 3.59
C PRO A 208 18.60 -6.25 4.13
N ILE A 209 17.32 -5.92 3.95
CA ILE A 209 16.78 -4.62 4.37
C ILE A 209 16.52 -4.53 5.88
N ILE A 210 16.42 -5.68 6.56
CA ILE A 210 16.31 -5.79 8.03
C ILE A 210 17.68 -6.06 8.67
N ASN A 211 18.63 -6.58 7.87
CA ASN A 211 19.94 -7.02 8.31
C ASN A 211 19.88 -8.09 9.42
N LYS A 212 18.90 -8.99 9.36
CA LYS A 212 18.72 -10.11 10.30
C LYS A 212 18.17 -11.33 9.56
N SER A 213 18.33 -12.51 10.16
CA SER A 213 17.58 -13.70 9.74
C SER A 213 16.13 -13.59 10.19
N VAL A 214 15.21 -13.89 9.27
CA VAL A 214 13.79 -13.76 9.49
C VAL A 214 13.05 -15.07 9.21
N ILE A 215 11.89 -15.19 9.83
CA ILE A 215 10.85 -16.15 9.48
C ILE A 215 9.59 -15.37 9.09
N GLY A 216 8.79 -15.91 8.19
CA GLY A 216 7.62 -15.18 7.70
C GLY A 216 6.89 -15.86 6.57
N VAL A 217 6.07 -15.09 5.89
CA VAL A 217 5.27 -15.51 4.75
C VAL A 217 5.24 -14.42 3.70
N SER A 218 5.20 -14.81 2.44
CA SER A 218 4.99 -13.90 1.32
C SER A 218 3.99 -14.45 0.32
N SER A 219 3.26 -13.56 -0.35
CA SER A 219 2.23 -13.93 -1.34
C SER A 219 2.00 -12.79 -2.32
N SER A 220 1.68 -13.13 -3.58
CA SER A 220 1.30 -12.16 -4.60
C SER A 220 -0.18 -11.80 -4.59
N ILE A 221 -0.49 -10.56 -4.96
CA ILE A 221 -1.82 -10.04 -5.21
C ILE A 221 -2.13 -10.20 -6.71
N ASN A 222 -2.97 -11.18 -7.04
CA ASN A 222 -3.28 -11.57 -8.43
C ASN A 222 -3.69 -10.42 -9.36
N SER A 223 -4.35 -9.37 -8.83
CA SER A 223 -4.84 -8.25 -9.63
C SER A 223 -3.75 -7.25 -10.04
N SER A 224 -2.65 -7.14 -9.29
CA SER A 224 -1.59 -6.14 -9.53
C SER A 224 -0.19 -6.75 -9.73
N GLY A 225 -0.02 -8.03 -9.43
CA GLY A 225 1.30 -8.67 -9.37
C GLY A 225 2.18 -8.20 -8.21
N TRP A 226 1.64 -7.38 -7.31
CA TRP A 226 2.36 -6.93 -6.11
C TRP A 226 2.57 -8.09 -5.15
N ILE A 227 3.60 -8.02 -4.32
CA ILE A 227 3.91 -9.05 -3.34
C ILE A 227 3.85 -8.45 -1.95
N VAL A 228 3.09 -9.08 -1.07
CA VAL A 228 3.06 -8.76 0.36
C VAL A 228 3.98 -9.73 1.06
N ILE A 229 4.89 -9.21 1.89
CA ILE A 229 5.81 -9.98 2.71
C ILE A 229 5.54 -9.60 4.16
N SER A 230 5.34 -10.59 5.02
CA SER A 230 5.23 -10.45 6.47
C SER A 230 6.37 -11.23 7.10
N VAL A 231 7.30 -10.55 7.76
CA VAL A 231 8.51 -11.15 8.32
C VAL A 231 8.80 -10.66 9.73
N SER A 232 9.36 -11.54 10.53
CA SER A 232 9.79 -11.27 11.90
C SER A 232 11.21 -11.74 12.10
N PRO A 233 12.10 -10.94 12.71
CA PRO A 233 13.43 -11.40 13.10
C PRO A 233 13.34 -12.60 14.04
N ILE A 234 14.12 -13.63 13.76
CA ILE A 234 14.14 -14.86 14.56
C ILE A 234 14.44 -14.54 16.03
N GLU A 235 15.43 -13.68 16.28
CA GLU A 235 15.80 -13.28 17.64
C GLU A 235 14.67 -12.60 18.42
N GLU A 236 13.73 -11.94 17.74
CA GLU A 236 12.58 -11.29 18.38
C GLU A 236 11.52 -12.32 18.77
N ILE A 237 11.20 -13.25 17.86
CA ILE A 237 10.27 -14.36 18.14
C ILE A 237 10.79 -15.25 19.27
N PHE A 238 12.09 -15.57 19.26
CA PHE A 238 12.70 -16.43 20.27
C PHE A 238 13.16 -15.66 21.51
N ARG A 239 12.98 -14.33 21.57
CA ARG A 239 13.38 -13.50 22.72
C ARG A 239 12.83 -14.01 24.06
N PRO A 240 11.55 -14.45 24.17
CA PRO A 240 11.04 -15.02 25.42
C PRO A 240 11.78 -16.31 25.82
N LEU A 241 12.08 -17.17 24.83
CA LEU A 241 12.81 -18.42 25.05
C LEU A 241 14.25 -18.16 25.50
N ILE A 242 14.94 -17.22 24.85
CA ILE A 242 16.30 -16.81 25.20
C ILE A 242 16.35 -16.26 26.64
N LYS A 243 15.36 -15.45 27.04
CA LYS A 243 15.26 -14.96 28.42
C LYS A 243 15.10 -16.10 29.43
N ILE A 244 14.24 -17.08 29.15
CA ILE A 244 14.06 -18.26 29.99
C ILE A 244 15.38 -19.04 30.10
N GLN A 245 16.09 -19.23 28.99
CA GLN A 245 17.38 -19.92 28.98
C GLN A 245 18.42 -19.21 29.85
N SER A 246 18.51 -17.88 29.79
CA SER A 246 19.42 -17.10 30.65
C SER A 246 19.09 -17.25 32.14
N VAL A 247 17.80 -17.30 32.51
CA VAL A 247 17.38 -17.56 33.90
C VAL A 247 17.76 -18.97 34.33
N ILE A 248 17.58 -19.98 33.46
CA ILE A 248 17.99 -21.37 33.73
C ILE A 248 19.51 -21.43 34.00
N TRP A 249 20.33 -20.78 33.16
CA TRP A 249 21.78 -20.73 33.36
C TRP A 249 22.17 -20.08 34.69
N LEU A 250 21.46 -19.02 35.10
CA LEU A 250 21.70 -18.37 36.39
C LEU A 250 21.34 -19.28 37.58
N ILE A 251 20.24 -20.02 37.50
CA ILE A 251 19.84 -21.00 38.54
C ILE A 251 20.86 -22.14 38.61
N LEU A 252 21.26 -22.70 37.47
CA LEU A 252 22.27 -23.77 37.43
C LEU A 252 23.63 -23.30 37.97
N GLY A 253 24.05 -22.08 37.61
CA GLY A 253 25.29 -21.49 38.11
C GLY A 253 25.27 -21.29 39.63
N THR A 254 24.17 -20.77 40.18
CA THR A 254 24.03 -20.57 41.64
C THR A 254 23.95 -21.90 42.40
N ALA A 255 23.22 -22.89 41.87
CA ALA A 255 23.16 -24.24 42.45
C ALA A 255 24.53 -24.95 42.46
N LEU A 256 25.31 -24.80 41.38
CA LEU A 256 26.66 -25.36 41.29
C LEU A 256 27.61 -24.72 42.32
N LEU A 257 27.58 -23.39 42.44
CA LEU A 257 28.36 -22.67 43.46
C LEU A 257 27.97 -23.10 44.87
N PHE A 258 26.67 -23.26 45.14
CA PHE A 258 26.18 -23.72 46.43
C PHE A 258 26.65 -25.15 46.74
N SER A 259 26.59 -26.06 45.76
CA SER A 259 27.08 -27.44 45.88
C SER A 259 28.58 -27.52 46.19
N ILE A 260 29.39 -26.71 45.48
CA ILE A 260 30.84 -26.61 45.74
C ILE A 260 31.09 -26.10 47.17
N THR A 261 30.34 -25.10 47.61
CA THR A 261 30.50 -24.49 48.94
C THR A 261 30.17 -25.48 50.05
N ILE A 262 29.05 -26.22 49.92
CA ILE A 262 28.68 -27.29 50.84
C ILE A 262 29.73 -28.40 50.87
N SER A 263 30.16 -28.86 49.69
CA SER A 263 31.16 -29.93 49.59
C SER A 263 32.48 -29.52 50.25
N SER A 264 32.95 -28.30 49.99
CA SER A 264 34.14 -27.72 50.63
C SER A 264 34.00 -27.63 52.15
N TYR A 265 32.85 -27.18 52.64
CA TYR A 265 32.55 -27.11 54.07
C TYR A 265 32.57 -28.50 54.73
N LEU A 266 31.93 -29.50 54.12
CA LEU A 266 31.90 -30.88 54.63
C LEU A 266 33.29 -31.51 54.64
N ILE A 267 34.09 -31.33 53.58
CA ILE A 267 35.48 -31.82 53.51
C ILE A 267 36.34 -31.22 54.61
N ARG A 268 36.21 -29.90 54.87
CA ARG A 268 36.93 -29.23 55.96
C ARG A 268 36.52 -29.80 57.32
N LYS A 269 35.23 -30.06 57.55
CA LYS A 269 34.74 -30.60 58.82
C LYS A 269 35.24 -32.03 59.09
N ILE A 270 35.31 -32.88 58.07
CA ILE A 270 35.84 -34.24 58.20
C ILE A 270 37.32 -34.24 58.59
N LYS A 271 38.13 -33.34 58.01
CA LYS A 271 39.57 -33.18 58.37
C LYS A 271 39.83 -32.70 59.80
N ILE A 272 38.84 -32.18 60.52
CA ILE A 272 38.99 -31.72 61.92
C ILE A 272 38.69 -32.86 62.91
N ILE A 273 38.03 -33.93 62.46
CA ILE A 273 37.59 -35.06 63.31
C ILE A 273 38.62 -36.21 63.33
N TYR A 274 39.56 -36.24 62.38
CA TYR A 274 40.72 -37.14 62.34
C TYR A 274 42.01 -36.38 62.67
#